data_AF-A0A4Y2LM72-F1
#
_entry.id   AF-A0A4Y2LM72-F1
#
_cell.length_a   1.000
_cell.length_b   1.000
_cell.length_c   1.000
_cell.angle_alpha   90.00
_cell.angle_beta   90.00
_cell.angle_gamma   90.00
#
_symmetry.space_group_name_H-M   'P 1'
#
loop_
_entity.id
_entity.type
_entity.pdbx_description
1 polymer ?
#
loop_
_entity_poly.entity_id
_entity_poly.type
_entity_poly.pdbx_seq_one_letter_code
_entity_poly.pdbx_strand_id
1 'polypeptide(L)'
;MCRMRNKKKHMCSNYKGSSGNMEAVGACRIFERSVEKRGLQYREYYGDGDSKAFLQVKDMYGEDTVTKLEYIGHIQKRAGSRLRKLKKEKFY
;
A
#
# COMPACT_ATOMS: atom_id res chain seq x y z
N MET A 1 -41.85 -14.96 -15.92
CA MET A 1 -40.55 -14.52 -16.51
C MET A 1 -39.94 -13.43 -15.63
N CYS A 2 -38.87 -13.74 -14.90
CA CYS A 2 -38.16 -12.74 -14.10
C CYS A 2 -37.28 -11.88 -15.03
N ARG A 3 -37.50 -10.55 -15.04
CA ARG A 3 -36.73 -9.60 -15.86
C ARG A 3 -35.28 -9.56 -15.38
N MET A 4 -34.34 -10.02 -16.20
CA MET A 4 -32.92 -9.81 -15.97
C MET A 4 -32.60 -8.30 -16.05
N ARG A 5 -32.33 -7.68 -14.90
CA ARG A 5 -31.78 -6.31 -14.85
C ARG A 5 -30.41 -6.33 -15.53
N ASN A 6 -30.28 -5.58 -16.62
CA ASN A 6 -29.01 -5.28 -17.27
C ASN A 6 -28.09 -4.55 -16.27
N LYS A 7 -27.26 -5.29 -15.52
CA LYS A 7 -26.21 -4.71 -14.69
C LYS A 7 -25.17 -4.13 -15.64
N LYS A 8 -25.17 -2.81 -15.87
CA LYS A 8 -24.01 -2.14 -16.46
C LYS A 8 -22.79 -2.60 -15.68
N LYS A 9 -21.82 -3.25 -16.35
CA LYS A 9 -20.55 -3.65 -15.73
C LYS A 9 -19.84 -2.37 -15.30
N HIS A 10 -19.94 -2.03 -14.02
CA HIS A 10 -19.13 -1.00 -13.41
C HIS A 10 -17.66 -1.45 -13.49
N MET A 11 -16.91 -0.83 -14.40
CA MET A 11 -15.51 -1.15 -14.61
C MET A 11 -14.66 -0.23 -13.74
N CYS A 12 -14.35 -0.71 -12.54
CA CYS A 12 -13.57 0.02 -11.52
C CYS A 12 -12.07 -0.29 -11.57
N SER A 13 -11.57 -0.76 -12.71
CA SER A 13 -10.19 -1.21 -12.85
C SER A 13 -9.28 -0.05 -13.24
N ASN A 14 -8.64 0.56 -12.24
CA ASN A 14 -7.71 1.69 -12.42
C ASN A 14 -6.25 1.25 -12.65
N TYR A 15 -6.03 -0.07 -12.72
CA TYR A 15 -4.73 -0.69 -12.89
C TYR A 15 -4.86 -2.00 -13.67
N LYS A 16 -3.95 -2.22 -14.62
CA LYS A 16 -3.79 -3.49 -15.34
C LYS A 16 -2.46 -4.10 -14.91
N GLY A 17 -2.51 -5.27 -14.28
CA GLY A 17 -1.33 -5.99 -13.77
C GLY A 17 -1.68 -6.86 -12.56
N SER A 18 -0.67 -7.39 -11.88
CA SER A 18 -0.86 -8.22 -10.69
C SER A 18 -1.35 -7.38 -9.50
N SER A 19 -2.21 -7.97 -8.66
CA SER A 19 -2.69 -7.31 -7.44
C SER A 19 -1.55 -6.85 -6.53
N GLY A 20 -0.49 -7.67 -6.42
CA GLY A 20 0.69 -7.35 -5.61
C GLY A 20 1.50 -6.15 -6.10
N ASN A 21 1.37 -5.75 -7.36
CA ASN A 21 2.08 -4.58 -7.91
C ASN A 21 1.21 -3.30 -7.93
N MET A 22 -0.08 -3.40 -7.58
CA MET A 22 -0.99 -2.26 -7.54
C MET A 22 -0.51 -1.16 -6.59
N GLU A 23 -0.01 -1.55 -5.42
CA GLU A 23 0.46 -0.61 -4.39
C GLU A 23 1.68 0.18 -4.90
N ALA A 24 2.66 -0.51 -5.47
CA ALA A 24 3.88 0.10 -5.96
C ALA A 24 3.62 1.11 -7.09
N VAL A 25 2.83 0.71 -8.09
CA VAL A 25 2.45 1.61 -9.18
C VAL A 25 1.57 2.76 -8.68
N GLY A 26 0.72 2.51 -7.70
CA GLY A 26 -0.07 3.55 -7.03
C GLY A 26 0.80 4.59 -6.33
N ALA A 27 1.83 4.15 -5.59
CA ALA A 27 2.75 5.02 -4.89
C ALA A 27 3.53 5.92 -5.86
N CYS A 28 4.11 5.35 -6.92
CA CYS A 28 4.83 6.15 -7.94
C CYS A 28 3.93 7.23 -8.55
N ARG A 29 2.72 6.86 -9.00
CA ARG A 29 1.74 7.80 -9.57
C ARG A 29 1.39 8.94 -8.62
N ILE A 30 1.28 8.68 -7.31
CA ILE A 30 0.95 9.72 -6.33
C ILE A 30 2.12 10.69 -6.17
N PHE A 31 3.34 10.18 -6.07
CA PHE A 31 4.54 10.99 -5.87
C PHE A 31 4.88 11.82 -7.11
N GLU A 32 4.87 11.21 -8.30
CA GLU A 32 5.08 11.91 -9.59
C GLU A 32 4.07 13.04 -9.76
N ARG A 33 2.79 12.75 -9.52
CA ARG A 33 1.71 13.73 -9.64
C ARG A 33 1.85 14.88 -8.64
N SER A 34 2.41 14.64 -7.46
CA SER A 34 2.66 15.70 -6.47
C SER A 34 3.69 16.70 -7.00
N VAL A 35 4.76 16.21 -7.62
CA VAL A 35 5.77 17.07 -8.24
C VAL A 35 5.17 17.79 -9.46
N GLU A 36 4.57 17.05 -10.39
CA GLU A 36 4.04 17.60 -11.64
C GLU A 36 2.96 18.67 -11.41
N LYS A 37 2.01 18.41 -10.50
CA LYS A 37 0.82 19.26 -10.35
C LYS A 37 0.94 20.31 -9.24
N ARG A 38 1.86 20.13 -8.31
CA ARG A 38 1.95 20.97 -7.10
C ARG A 38 3.36 21.45 -6.78
N GLY A 39 4.39 20.94 -7.46
CA GLY A 39 5.79 21.25 -7.13
C GLY A 39 6.20 20.77 -5.73
N LEU A 40 5.55 19.73 -5.20
CA LEU A 40 5.78 19.23 -3.84
C LEU A 40 6.39 17.83 -3.84
N GLN A 41 7.36 17.62 -2.96
CA GLN A 41 8.01 16.34 -2.70
C GLN A 41 7.59 15.77 -1.34
N TYR A 42 7.29 14.48 -1.30
CA TYR A 42 7.04 13.78 -0.04
C TYR A 42 8.36 13.32 0.59
N ARG A 43 8.64 13.73 1.82
CA ARG A 43 9.87 13.31 2.52
C ARG A 43 9.73 12.01 3.30
N GLU A 44 8.50 11.63 3.66
CA GLU A 44 8.21 10.51 4.53
C GLU A 44 7.19 9.57 3.87
N TYR A 45 7.46 8.27 3.95
CA TYR A 45 6.59 7.21 3.44
C TYR A 45 6.11 6.35 4.61
N TYR A 46 4.80 6.39 4.86
CA TYR A 46 4.15 5.49 5.82
C TYR A 46 3.62 4.26 5.10
N GLY A 47 4.18 3.09 5.42
CA GLY A 47 3.73 1.85 4.81
C GLY A 47 3.95 0.64 5.69
N ASP A 48 3.47 -0.50 5.22
CA ASP A 48 3.62 -1.76 5.93
C ASP A 48 5.08 -2.25 5.90
N GLY A 49 5.42 -3.12 6.86
CA GLY A 49 6.81 -3.53 7.14
C GLY A 49 7.58 -4.07 5.94
N ASP A 50 6.90 -4.73 4.99
CA ASP A 50 7.48 -5.29 3.77
C ASP A 50 6.78 -4.68 2.53
N SER A 51 7.12 -3.44 2.20
CA SER A 51 6.48 -2.70 1.10
C SER A 51 7.45 -2.56 -0.07
N LYS A 52 7.22 -3.35 -1.13
CA LYS A 52 7.89 -3.15 -2.44
C LYS A 52 7.61 -1.77 -3.03
N ALA A 53 6.53 -1.12 -2.62
CA ALA A 53 6.19 0.23 -3.05
C ALA A 53 7.18 1.27 -2.52
N PHE A 54 7.66 1.13 -1.27
CA PHE A 54 8.69 2.04 -0.73
C PHE A 54 9.95 2.04 -1.61
N LEU A 55 10.41 0.85 -2.02
CA LEU A 55 11.62 0.73 -2.84
C LEU A 55 11.50 1.45 -4.19
N GLN A 56 10.30 1.51 -4.76
CA GLN A 56 10.10 2.24 -6.02
C GLN A 56 10.12 3.77 -5.81
N VAL A 57 9.72 4.24 -4.63
CA VAL A 57 9.59 5.68 -4.38
C VAL A 57 10.77 6.31 -3.65
N LYS A 58 11.63 5.49 -3.03
CA LYS A 58 12.73 5.90 -2.16
C LYS A 58 13.65 6.94 -2.79
N ASP A 59 14.04 6.71 -4.04
CA ASP A 59 15.07 7.51 -4.73
C ASP A 59 14.48 8.26 -5.95
N MET A 60 13.15 8.49 -5.98
CA MET A 60 12.48 9.12 -7.14
C MET A 60 12.81 10.59 -7.34
N TYR A 61 13.35 11.27 -6.33
CA TYR A 61 13.71 12.68 -6.41
C TYR A 61 15.21 12.92 -6.69
N GLY A 62 15.97 11.87 -7.00
CA GLY A 62 17.41 11.97 -7.24
C GLY A 62 18.19 11.98 -5.93
N GLU A 63 18.79 13.11 -5.56
CA GLU A 63 19.60 13.23 -4.34
C GLU A 63 18.76 13.20 -3.06
N ASP A 64 17.52 13.72 -3.12
CA ASP A 64 16.60 13.70 -2.00
C ASP A 64 15.94 12.32 -1.84
N THR A 65 16.17 11.71 -0.68
CA THR A 65 15.64 10.37 -0.39
C THR A 65 14.41 10.43 0.51
N VAL A 66 13.46 9.54 0.23
CA VAL A 66 12.25 9.37 1.03
C VAL A 66 12.55 8.47 2.22
N THR A 67 12.21 8.92 3.42
CA THR A 67 12.40 8.13 4.65
C THR A 67 11.20 7.24 4.90
N LYS A 68 11.43 5.93 5.11
CA LYS A 68 10.35 5.00 5.50
C LYS A 68 10.05 5.14 6.99
N LEU A 69 8.78 5.33 7.31
CA LEU A 69 8.24 5.27 8.66
C LEU A 69 7.33 4.05 8.82
N GLU A 70 7.48 3.35 9.94
CA GLU A 70 6.69 2.17 10.24
C GLU A 70 5.32 2.57 10.77
N TYR A 71 4.27 1.93 10.26
CA TYR A 71 2.91 2.15 10.73
C TYR A 71 2.71 1.55 12.13
N ILE A 72 2.29 2.36 13.11
CA ILE A 72 2.07 1.93 14.51
C ILE A 72 1.11 0.73 14.60
N GLY A 73 0.09 0.68 13.75
CA GLY A 73 -0.84 -0.46 13.72
C GLY A 73 -0.16 -1.79 13.33
N HIS A 74 0.97 -1.75 12.63
CA HIS A 74 1.76 -2.96 12.34
C HIS A 74 2.34 -3.56 13.63
N ILE A 75 2.81 -2.71 14.55
CA ILE A 75 3.35 -3.13 15.85
C ILE A 75 2.26 -3.86 16.65
N GLN A 76 1.06 -3.27 16.71
CA GLN A 76 -0.09 -3.87 17.39
C GLN A 76 -0.51 -5.21 16.77
N LYS A 77 -0.60 -5.29 15.43
CA LYS A 77 -0.93 -6.55 14.73
C LYS A 77 0.11 -7.63 15.01
N ARG A 78 1.40 -7.29 14.94
CA ARG A 78 2.51 -8.21 15.20
C ARG A 78 2.47 -8.74 16.63
N ALA A 79 2.28 -7.87 17.62
CA ALA A 79 2.14 -8.25 19.02
C ALA A 79 0.94 -9.18 19.23
N GLY A 80 -0.24 -8.80 18.73
CA GLY A 80 -1.46 -9.60 18.86
C GLY A 80 -1.34 -10.99 18.22
N SER A 81 -0.71 -11.08 17.05
CA SER A 81 -0.49 -12.37 16.38
C SER A 81 0.47 -13.27 17.16
N ARG A 82 1.54 -12.72 17.74
CA ARG A 82 2.47 -13.48 18.61
C ARG A 82 1.77 -13.99 19.87
N LEU A 83 0.95 -13.17 20.52
CA LEU A 83 0.19 -13.57 21.70
C LEU A 83 -0.81 -14.68 21.40
N ARG A 84 -1.56 -14.59 20.29
CA ARG A 84 -2.48 -15.65 19.87
C ARG A 84 -1.76 -16.96 19.53
N LYS A 85 -0.59 -16.87 18.87
CA LYS A 85 0.26 -18.05 18.59
C LYS A 85 0.73 -18.71 19.88
N LEU A 86 1.24 -17.92 20.83
CA LEU A 86 1.66 -18.41 22.15
C LEU A 86 0.49 -19.09 22.89
N LYS A 87 -0.71 -18.49 22.86
CA LYS A 87 -1.90 -19.09 23.46
C LYS A 87 -2.20 -20.46 22.84
N LYS A 88 -2.10 -20.56 21.52
CA LYS A 88 -2.36 -21.81 20.78
C LYS A 88 -1.33 -22.90 21.07
N GLU A 89 -0.06 -22.54 21.24
CA GLU A 89 1.02 -23.51 21.49
C GLU A 89 1.12 -23.97 22.95
N LYS A 90 0.67 -23.15 23.90
CA LYS A 90 0.81 -23.41 25.34
C LYS A 90 -0.46 -23.91 26.02
N PHE A 91 -1.64 -23.66 25.43
CA PHE A 91 -2.93 -23.87 26.11
C PHE A 91 -3.98 -24.62 25.27
N TYR A 92 -3.63 -25.07 24.07
CA TYR A 92 -4.39 -26.02 23.25
C TYR A 92 -3.43 -27.11 22.79
#